data_AF-A0A7X7SXR8-F1
#
_entry.id   AF-A0A7X7SXR8-F1
#
_cell.length_a   1.000
_cell.length_b   1.000
_cell.length_c   1.000
_cell.angle_alpha   90.00
_cell.angle_beta   90.00
_cell.angle_gamma   90.00
#
_symmetry.space_group_name_H-M   'P 1'
#
loop_
_entity.id
_entity.type
_entity.pdbx_description
1 polymer ?
#
loop_
_entity_poly.entity_id
_entity_poly.type
_entity_poly.pdbx_seq_one_letter_code
_entity_poly.pdbx_strand_id
1 'polypeptide(L)'
;MRRCMEPRYVPYLRTRYHRSCNAYFPRFSVITRLFAFIVCFIAFISSAAVKFYKALENAGSEKAIRLVNECIDNSIMSASAKYPADGFLQLERTNKGGVASIKTSAIYINNYTAYVCNNINEEISKKQNRRIEISIQEITGRSFLIPHGLSIPIKVEPVGTATVKPESVFECNEMDKTVHRLNMKVNIRIKILFPLLYKEEEITRDILISEIIVV
;
A
#
# COMPACT_ATOMS: atom_id res chain seq x y z
N MET A 1 -11.45 -84.41 84.60
CA MET A 1 -12.07 -84.85 83.34
C MET A 1 -12.36 -83.59 82.52
N ARG A 2 -11.87 -83.55 81.26
CA ARG A 2 -12.05 -82.55 80.19
C ARG A 2 -11.31 -81.20 80.29
N ARG A 3 -10.23 -81.17 79.49
CA ARG A 3 -9.60 -80.00 78.84
C ARG A 3 -10.63 -79.26 77.97
N CYS A 4 -10.44 -77.95 77.82
CA CYS A 4 -10.51 -77.24 76.53
C CYS A 4 -9.63 -75.99 76.61
N MET A 5 -8.48 -76.04 75.91
CA MET A 5 -7.82 -74.86 75.37
C MET A 5 -8.67 -74.35 74.22
N GLU A 6 -8.93 -73.05 74.16
CA GLU A 6 -9.40 -72.41 72.93
C GLU A 6 -8.58 -71.15 72.61
N PRO A 7 -8.39 -70.88 71.30
CA PRO A 7 -7.38 -69.96 70.79
C PRO A 7 -7.91 -68.53 70.81
N ARG A 8 -7.14 -67.57 71.38
CA ARG A 8 -7.43 -66.15 71.15
C ARG A 8 -6.87 -65.70 69.81
N TYR A 9 -7.71 -65.91 68.82
CA TYR A 9 -7.96 -65.09 67.64
C TYR A 9 -7.32 -63.70 67.69
N VAL A 10 -6.48 -63.38 66.69
CA VAL A 10 -5.97 -62.03 66.39
C VAL A 10 -6.85 -61.42 65.30
N PRO A 11 -7.67 -60.39 65.60
CA PRO A 11 -8.49 -59.77 64.58
C PRO A 11 -7.83 -58.46 64.11
N TYR A 12 -7.41 -58.50 62.84
CA TYR A 12 -7.20 -57.41 61.88
C TYR A 12 -6.29 -56.22 62.28
N LEU A 13 -5.11 -56.17 61.65
CA LEU A 13 -4.45 -54.90 61.33
C LEU A 13 -5.36 -54.11 60.39
N ARG A 14 -6.09 -53.13 60.94
CA ARG A 14 -6.84 -52.16 60.14
C ARG A 14 -5.82 -51.21 59.50
N THR A 15 -5.30 -51.57 58.33
CA THR A 15 -4.50 -50.65 57.50
C THR A 15 -5.38 -49.44 57.21
N ARG A 16 -5.10 -48.33 57.89
CA ARG A 16 -5.74 -47.06 57.66
C ARG A 16 -5.25 -46.57 56.30
N TYR A 17 -5.96 -46.96 55.23
CA TYR A 17 -5.69 -46.51 53.88
C TYR A 17 -5.82 -44.98 53.89
N HIS A 18 -4.69 -44.30 53.75
CA HIS A 18 -4.62 -42.86 53.68
C HIS A 18 -5.32 -42.44 52.39
N ARG A 19 -6.63 -42.14 52.45
CA ARG A 19 -7.31 -41.43 51.37
C ARG A 19 -6.58 -40.10 51.24
N SER A 20 -5.74 -39.98 50.21
CA SER A 20 -5.23 -38.70 49.74
C SER A 20 -6.45 -37.83 49.40
N CYS A 21 -6.83 -36.96 50.33
CA CYS A 21 -7.81 -35.91 50.09
C CYS A 21 -7.15 -34.83 49.24
N ASN A 22 -7.02 -35.08 47.94
CA ASN A 22 -6.79 -34.04 46.94
C ASN A 22 -8.10 -33.79 46.17
N ALA A 23 -9.16 -33.42 46.89
CA ALA A 23 -10.48 -33.14 46.31
C ALA A 23 -10.69 -31.67 45.91
N TYR A 24 -9.64 -30.82 45.96
CA TYR A 24 -9.68 -29.43 45.51
C TYR A 24 -8.80 -29.12 44.27
N PHE A 25 -7.88 -30.01 43.90
CA PHE A 25 -6.93 -29.81 42.80
C PHE A 25 -7.50 -29.88 41.36
N PRO A 26 -8.54 -30.68 41.01
CA PRO A 26 -8.94 -30.79 39.60
C PRO A 26 -9.62 -29.52 39.08
N ARG A 27 -10.32 -28.75 39.94
CA ARG A 27 -11.00 -27.51 39.54
C ARG A 27 -10.01 -26.38 39.22
N PHE A 28 -8.94 -26.25 39.99
CA PHE A 28 -7.90 -25.24 39.73
C PHE A 28 -7.10 -25.54 38.46
N SER A 29 -6.85 -26.83 38.15
CA SER A 29 -6.20 -27.24 36.90
C SER A 29 -7.05 -26.94 35.66
N VAL A 30 -8.38 -27.02 35.76
CA VAL A 30 -9.29 -26.65 34.65
C VAL A 30 -9.32 -25.13 34.44
N ILE A 31 -9.38 -24.34 35.51
CA ILE A 31 -9.39 -22.87 35.43
C ILE A 31 -8.08 -22.35 34.82
N THR A 32 -6.93 -22.90 35.23
CA THR A 32 -5.62 -22.50 34.68
C THR A 32 -5.47 -22.84 33.20
N ARG A 33 -5.96 -24.00 32.74
CA ARG A 33 -5.99 -24.35 31.31
C ARG A 33 -6.92 -23.44 30.51
N LEU A 34 -8.08 -23.10 31.05
CA LEU A 34 -9.02 -22.19 30.39
C LEU A 34 -8.44 -20.77 30.28
N PHE A 35 -7.79 -20.29 31.34
CA PHE A 35 -7.08 -19.01 31.31
C PHE A 35 -5.95 -19.01 30.27
N ALA A 36 -5.12 -20.06 30.23
CA ALA A 36 -4.08 -20.20 29.22
C ALA A 36 -4.65 -20.23 27.79
N PHE A 37 -5.78 -20.90 27.57
CA PHE A 37 -6.47 -20.90 26.29
C PHE A 37 -6.96 -19.51 25.89
N ILE A 38 -7.55 -18.76 26.83
CA ILE A 38 -7.97 -17.37 26.59
C ILE A 38 -6.78 -16.50 26.22
N VAL A 39 -5.66 -16.60 26.95
CA VAL A 39 -4.44 -15.85 26.64
C VAL A 39 -3.90 -16.20 25.24
N CYS A 40 -3.83 -17.49 24.90
CA CYS A 40 -3.43 -17.92 23.56
C CYS A 40 -4.41 -17.43 22.47
N PHE A 41 -5.71 -17.44 22.74
CA PHE A 41 -6.73 -16.98 21.80
C PHE A 41 -6.63 -15.47 21.56
N ILE A 42 -6.42 -14.68 22.61
CA ILE A 42 -6.17 -13.24 22.51
C ILE A 42 -4.90 -12.98 21.70
N ALA A 43 -3.81 -13.71 21.97
CA ALA A 43 -2.56 -13.60 21.22
C ALA A 43 -2.71 -13.99 19.74
N PHE A 44 -3.54 -14.99 19.45
CA PHE A 44 -3.85 -15.40 18.08
C PHE A 44 -4.64 -14.32 17.34
N ILE A 45 -5.69 -13.77 17.96
CA ILE A 45 -6.49 -12.67 17.39
C ILE A 45 -5.62 -11.44 17.14
N SER A 46 -4.78 -11.05 18.09
CA SER A 46 -3.93 -9.87 17.92
C SER A 46 -2.93 -10.06 16.78
N SER A 47 -2.31 -11.25 16.66
CA SER A 47 -1.43 -11.58 15.54
C SER A 47 -2.15 -11.55 14.19
N ALA A 48 -3.37 -12.11 14.13
CA ALA A 48 -4.18 -12.10 12.92
C ALA A 48 -4.61 -10.68 12.53
N ALA A 49 -5.00 -9.84 13.49
CA ALA A 49 -5.40 -8.46 13.27
C ALA A 49 -4.24 -7.62 12.70
N VAL A 50 -3.02 -7.77 13.24
CA VAL A 50 -1.84 -7.05 12.72
C VAL A 50 -1.54 -7.43 11.27
N LYS A 51 -1.60 -8.73 10.94
CA LYS A 51 -1.38 -9.21 9.56
C LYS A 51 -2.45 -8.68 8.60
N PHE A 52 -3.71 -8.72 9.01
CA PHE A 52 -4.82 -8.20 8.21
C PHE A 52 -4.68 -6.70 7.98
N TYR A 53 -4.35 -5.94 9.02
CA TYR A 53 -4.18 -4.50 8.92
C TYR A 53 -3.05 -4.13 7.94
N LYS A 54 -1.90 -4.82 8.04
CA LYS A 54 -0.78 -4.61 7.11
C LYS A 54 -1.18 -4.94 5.67
N ALA A 55 -1.96 -5.99 5.46
CA ALA A 55 -2.46 -6.35 4.14
C ALA A 55 -3.44 -5.31 3.58
N LEU A 56 -4.33 -4.77 4.43
CA LEU A 56 -5.24 -3.69 4.07
C LEU A 56 -4.47 -2.42 3.70
N GLU A 57 -3.44 -2.09 4.46
CA GLU A 57 -2.58 -0.94 4.20
C GLU A 57 -1.91 -1.06 2.83
N ASN A 58 -1.30 -2.22 2.53
CA ASN A 58 -0.65 -2.46 1.26
C ASN A 58 -1.64 -2.39 0.08
N ALA A 59 -2.76 -3.10 0.17
CA ALA A 59 -3.78 -3.11 -0.89
C ALA A 59 -4.38 -1.70 -1.10
N GLY A 60 -4.58 -0.94 -0.02
CA GLY A 60 -5.06 0.43 -0.10
C GLY A 60 -4.05 1.40 -0.70
N SER A 61 -2.77 1.28 -0.32
CA SER A 61 -1.66 2.03 -0.92
C SER A 61 -1.57 1.77 -2.42
N GLU A 62 -1.54 0.51 -2.84
CA GLU A 62 -1.47 0.15 -4.27
C GLU A 62 -2.66 0.73 -5.06
N LYS A 63 -3.88 0.61 -4.50
CA LYS A 63 -5.09 1.13 -5.14
C LYS A 63 -5.08 2.65 -5.20
N ALA A 64 -4.62 3.34 -4.16
CA ALA A 64 -4.46 4.78 -4.12
C ALA A 64 -3.42 5.27 -5.14
N ILE A 65 -2.23 4.65 -5.18
CA ILE A 65 -1.19 4.95 -6.15
C ILE A 65 -1.72 4.79 -7.58
N ARG A 66 -2.45 3.69 -7.85
CA ARG A 66 -3.03 3.44 -9.17
C ARG A 66 -4.01 4.54 -9.58
N LEU A 67 -4.87 4.99 -8.66
CA LEU A 67 -5.83 6.06 -8.92
C LEU A 67 -5.15 7.40 -9.19
N VAL A 68 -4.09 7.72 -8.46
CA VAL A 68 -3.31 8.95 -8.70
C VAL A 68 -2.58 8.88 -10.02
N ASN A 69 -1.96 7.74 -10.35
CA ASN A 69 -1.32 7.54 -11.65
C ASN A 69 -2.32 7.71 -12.80
N GLU A 70 -3.54 7.18 -12.66
CA GLU A 70 -4.60 7.39 -13.65
C GLU A 70 -4.95 8.88 -13.81
N CYS A 71 -5.00 9.65 -12.72
CA CYS A 71 -5.21 11.10 -12.78
C CYS A 71 -4.05 11.84 -13.47
N ILE A 72 -2.81 11.40 -13.25
CA ILE A 72 -1.63 11.93 -13.93
C ILE A 72 -1.72 11.64 -15.43
N ASP A 73 -2.00 10.39 -15.80
CA ASP A 73 -2.05 9.93 -17.19
C ASP A 73 -3.17 10.67 -17.97
N ASN A 74 -4.36 10.82 -17.37
CA ASN A 74 -5.45 11.60 -17.95
C ASN A 74 -5.07 13.07 -18.15
N SER A 75 -4.33 13.65 -17.20
CA SER A 75 -3.86 15.04 -17.27
C SER A 75 -2.81 15.26 -18.35
N ILE A 76 -1.94 14.27 -18.58
CA ILE A 76 -0.98 14.32 -19.67
C ILE A 76 -1.70 14.17 -21.02
N MET A 77 -2.69 13.28 -21.10
CA MET A 77 -3.46 13.06 -22.32
C MET A 77 -4.25 14.32 -22.71
N SER A 78 -4.91 14.98 -21.75
CA SER A 78 -5.61 16.24 -21.99
C SER A 78 -4.66 17.36 -22.40
N ALA A 79 -3.48 17.44 -21.77
CA ALA A 79 -2.46 18.42 -22.14
C ALA A 79 -1.89 18.17 -23.54
N SER A 80 -1.63 16.92 -23.91
CA SER A 80 -1.09 16.54 -25.21
C SER A 80 -2.05 16.89 -26.36
N ALA A 81 -3.36 16.83 -26.12
CA ALA A 81 -4.36 17.28 -27.09
C ALA A 81 -4.33 18.80 -27.33
N LYS A 82 -3.91 19.59 -26.34
CA LYS A 82 -3.87 21.06 -26.40
C LYS A 82 -2.50 21.61 -26.82
N TYR A 83 -1.43 20.88 -26.50
CA TYR A 83 -0.05 21.29 -26.72
C TYR A 83 0.67 20.28 -27.64
N PRO A 84 0.70 20.49 -28.97
CA PRO A 84 1.43 19.65 -29.90
C PRO A 84 2.93 19.54 -29.58
N ALA A 85 3.51 18.38 -29.89
CA ALA A 85 4.91 18.03 -29.60
C ALA A 85 5.93 18.99 -30.25
N ASP A 86 5.62 19.54 -31.43
CA ASP A 86 6.50 20.45 -32.16
C ASP A 86 6.65 21.83 -31.49
N GLY A 87 5.80 22.14 -30.50
CA GLY A 87 5.84 23.41 -29.77
C GLY A 87 6.94 23.50 -28.71
N PHE A 88 7.47 22.36 -28.25
CA PHE A 88 8.45 22.32 -27.16
C PHE A 88 9.88 22.54 -27.63
N LEU A 89 10.29 21.78 -28.65
CA LEU A 89 11.63 21.78 -29.22
C LEU A 89 11.53 22.13 -30.70
N GLN A 90 12.20 23.20 -31.11
CA GLN A 90 12.23 23.66 -32.50
C GLN A 90 13.64 23.58 -33.04
N LEU A 91 13.78 22.97 -34.21
CA LEU A 91 15.06 22.82 -34.89
C LEU A 91 15.23 23.97 -35.90
N GLU A 92 16.22 24.83 -35.68
CA GLU A 92 16.62 25.81 -36.69
C GLU A 92 17.66 25.22 -37.63
N ARG A 93 17.41 25.35 -38.93
CA ARG A 93 18.33 24.90 -39.98
C ARG A 93 19.01 26.11 -40.62
N THR A 94 20.27 25.93 -40.98
CA THR A 94 21.02 26.86 -41.82
C THR A 94 20.49 26.86 -43.25
N ASN A 95 20.77 27.91 -44.03
CA ASN A 95 20.43 28.00 -45.45
C ASN A 95 21.02 26.87 -46.32
N LYS A 96 22.00 26.12 -45.78
CA LYS A 96 22.63 24.95 -46.42
C LYS A 96 22.02 23.61 -46.00
N GLY A 97 20.95 23.62 -45.21
CA GLY A 97 20.22 22.41 -44.77
C GLY A 97 20.77 21.74 -43.50
N GLY A 98 21.92 22.16 -42.97
CA GLY A 98 22.47 21.65 -41.70
C GLY A 98 21.79 22.25 -40.47
N VAL A 99 21.83 21.53 -39.34
CA VAL A 99 21.27 22.00 -38.06
C VAL A 99 22.08 23.18 -37.52
N ALA A 100 21.43 24.31 -37.24
CA ALA A 100 22.05 25.52 -36.69
C ALA A 100 21.94 25.56 -35.16
N SER A 101 20.74 25.31 -34.63
CA SER A 101 20.47 25.31 -33.19
C SER A 101 19.19 24.55 -32.85
N ILE A 102 19.09 24.09 -31.60
CA ILE A 102 17.85 23.56 -31.02
C ILE A 102 17.31 24.61 -30.06
N LYS A 103 16.14 25.17 -30.38
CA LYS A 103 15.45 26.15 -29.54
C LYS A 103 14.42 25.48 -28.65
N THR A 104 14.45 25.83 -27.37
CA THR A 104 13.50 25.36 -26.37
C THR A 104 12.59 26.50 -25.97
N SER A 105 11.28 26.34 -26.12
CA SER A 105 10.33 27.41 -25.81
C SER A 105 9.95 27.39 -24.32
N ALA A 106 10.60 28.24 -23.52
CA ALA A 106 10.33 28.35 -22.08
C ALA A 106 8.87 28.73 -21.78
N ILE A 107 8.25 29.60 -22.59
CA ILE A 107 6.84 29.98 -22.44
C ILE A 107 5.94 28.76 -22.67
N TYR A 108 6.24 27.97 -23.71
CA TYR A 108 5.45 26.79 -24.04
C TYR A 108 5.55 25.72 -22.95
N ILE A 109 6.77 25.48 -22.45
CA ILE A 109 7.02 24.56 -21.34
C ILE A 109 6.28 25.03 -20.08
N ASN A 110 6.41 26.29 -19.70
CA ASN A 110 5.77 26.82 -18.49
C ASN A 110 4.23 26.76 -18.56
N ASN A 111 3.66 27.04 -19.74
CA ASN A 111 2.22 26.92 -19.93
C ASN A 111 1.75 25.47 -19.85
N TYR A 112 2.52 24.55 -20.44
CA TYR A 112 2.24 23.12 -20.36
C TYR A 112 2.33 22.60 -18.92
N THR A 113 3.41 22.91 -18.20
CA THR A 113 3.60 22.46 -16.81
C THR A 113 2.56 23.03 -15.88
N ALA A 114 2.18 24.31 -16.04
CA ALA A 114 1.09 24.91 -15.28
C ALA A 114 -0.26 24.25 -15.59
N TYR A 115 -0.54 23.95 -16.87
CA TYR A 115 -1.76 23.27 -17.27
C TYR A 115 -1.85 21.85 -16.68
N VAL A 116 -0.78 21.05 -16.82
CA VAL A 116 -0.71 19.70 -16.27
C VAL A 116 -0.86 19.73 -14.75
N CYS A 117 -0.13 20.62 -14.07
CA CYS A 117 -0.24 20.79 -12.62
C CYS A 117 -1.69 21.07 -12.20
N ASN A 118 -2.34 22.06 -12.82
CA ASN A 118 -3.72 22.41 -12.49
C ASN A 118 -4.70 21.26 -12.75
N ASN A 119 -4.57 20.58 -13.89
CA ASN A 119 -5.46 19.49 -14.25
C ASN A 119 -5.31 18.29 -13.31
N ILE A 120 -4.08 17.94 -12.92
CA ILE A 120 -3.80 16.90 -11.92
C ILE A 120 -4.51 17.23 -10.60
N ASN A 121 -4.34 18.46 -10.10
CA ASN A 121 -4.96 18.87 -8.84
C ASN A 121 -6.48 18.85 -8.92
N GLU A 122 -7.06 19.26 -10.05
CA GLU A 122 -8.50 19.23 -10.28
C GLU A 122 -9.04 17.79 -10.35
N GLU A 123 -8.36 16.89 -11.06
CA GLU A 123 -8.75 15.47 -11.15
C GLU A 123 -8.67 14.77 -9.80
N ILE A 124 -7.59 14.99 -9.05
CA ILE A 124 -7.44 14.42 -7.72
C ILE A 124 -8.52 14.97 -6.77
N SER A 125 -8.80 16.28 -6.83
CA SER A 125 -9.86 16.90 -6.01
C SER A 125 -11.25 16.33 -6.34
N LYS A 126 -11.54 16.06 -7.63
CA LYS A 126 -12.79 15.39 -8.05
C LYS A 126 -12.88 13.96 -7.49
N LYS A 127 -11.76 13.22 -7.46
CA LYS A 127 -11.72 11.86 -6.92
C LYS A 127 -11.70 11.82 -5.37
N GLN A 128 -11.17 12.84 -4.70
CA GLN A 128 -11.11 12.94 -3.23
C GLN A 128 -12.48 12.82 -2.56
N ASN A 129 -13.54 13.33 -3.20
CA ASN A 129 -14.90 13.27 -2.66
C ASN A 129 -15.54 11.89 -2.73
N ARG A 130 -14.91 10.91 -3.40
CA ARG A 130 -15.41 9.54 -3.53
C ARG A 130 -14.70 8.62 -2.55
N ARG A 131 -15.48 7.79 -1.85
CA ARG A 131 -14.92 6.67 -1.08
C ARG A 131 -14.49 5.59 -2.06
N ILE A 132 -13.24 5.15 -1.94
CA ILE A 132 -12.70 4.06 -2.73
C ILE A 132 -12.85 2.80 -1.91
N GLU A 133 -13.54 1.81 -2.48
CA GLU A 133 -13.80 0.56 -1.79
C GLU A 133 -12.72 -0.46 -2.12
N ILE A 134 -12.04 -0.99 -1.10
CA ILE A 134 -11.09 -2.10 -1.23
C ILE A 134 -11.84 -3.38 -0.89
N SER A 135 -11.88 -4.33 -1.81
CA SER A 135 -12.49 -5.63 -1.55
C SER A 135 -11.59 -6.48 -0.65
N ILE A 136 -12.18 -7.37 0.15
CA ILE A 136 -11.36 -8.29 0.96
C ILE A 136 -10.51 -9.22 0.11
N GLN A 137 -10.91 -9.48 -1.14
CA GLN A 137 -10.10 -10.24 -2.08
C GLN A 137 -8.78 -9.51 -2.39
N GLU A 138 -8.81 -8.20 -2.61
CA GLU A 138 -7.61 -7.38 -2.80
C GLU A 138 -6.72 -7.40 -1.55
N ILE A 139 -7.32 -7.37 -0.36
CA ILE A 139 -6.58 -7.40 0.93
C ILE A 139 -5.92 -8.77 1.16
N THR A 140 -6.67 -9.84 0.99
CA THR A 140 -6.22 -11.20 1.36
C THR A 140 -5.44 -11.89 0.25
N GLY A 141 -5.50 -11.38 -0.97
CA GLY A 141 -4.89 -12.00 -2.17
C GLY A 141 -5.48 -13.37 -2.51
N ARG A 142 -6.59 -13.76 -1.87
CA ARG A 142 -7.24 -15.06 -2.04
C ARG A 142 -8.63 -14.88 -2.60
N SER A 143 -8.90 -15.54 -3.73
CA SER A 143 -10.23 -15.59 -4.35
C SER A 143 -11.15 -16.60 -3.65
N PHE A 144 -11.17 -16.60 -2.31
CA PHE A 144 -12.06 -17.51 -1.57
C PHE A 144 -13.51 -17.03 -1.67
N LEU A 145 -14.46 -17.90 -1.30
CA LEU A 145 -15.93 -17.73 -1.31
C LEU A 145 -16.43 -16.62 -0.36
N ILE A 146 -15.72 -15.50 -0.27
CA ILE A 146 -16.17 -14.29 0.39
C ILE A 146 -17.24 -13.69 -0.54
N PRO A 147 -18.47 -13.44 -0.04
CA PRO A 147 -19.50 -12.80 -0.82
C PRO A 147 -18.97 -11.52 -1.46
N HIS A 148 -19.18 -11.39 -2.77
CA HIS A 148 -18.88 -10.18 -3.51
C HIS A 148 -19.69 -9.05 -2.86
N GLY A 149 -19.02 -8.07 -2.25
CA GLY A 149 -19.68 -6.95 -1.57
C GLY A 149 -19.12 -6.60 -0.19
N LEU A 150 -18.26 -7.43 0.40
CA LEU A 150 -17.54 -7.02 1.62
C LEU A 150 -16.32 -6.17 1.24
N SER A 151 -16.48 -4.85 1.36
CA SER A 151 -15.47 -3.85 1.04
C SER A 151 -15.14 -2.97 2.25
N ILE A 152 -13.91 -2.47 2.28
CA ILE A 152 -13.43 -1.51 3.26
C ILE A 152 -13.24 -0.17 2.55
N PRO A 153 -13.95 0.89 2.97
CA PRO A 153 -13.79 2.20 2.36
C PRO A 153 -12.47 2.83 2.82
N ILE A 154 -11.72 3.35 1.85
CA ILE A 154 -10.61 4.26 2.07
C ILE A 154 -10.89 5.59 1.38
N LYS A 155 -10.21 6.65 1.83
CA LYS A 155 -10.24 7.97 1.18
C LYS A 155 -8.81 8.40 0.85
N VAL A 156 -8.63 9.02 -0.30
CA VAL A 156 -7.34 9.55 -0.74
C VAL A 156 -7.46 11.06 -0.83
N GLU A 157 -6.57 11.77 -0.13
CA GLU A 157 -6.55 13.24 -0.10
C GLU A 157 -5.16 13.74 -0.50
N PRO A 158 -5.03 14.76 -1.37
CA PRO A 158 -3.73 15.35 -1.67
C PRO A 158 -3.20 16.16 -0.48
N VAL A 159 -1.90 16.03 -0.20
CA VAL A 159 -1.19 16.84 0.79
C VAL A 159 -0.54 18.03 0.08
N GLY A 160 -1.36 19.03 -0.19
CA GLY A 160 -0.98 20.21 -0.96
C GLY A 160 -1.12 20.00 -2.47
N THR A 161 -0.37 20.79 -3.23
CA THR A 161 -0.46 20.86 -4.70
C THR A 161 0.58 19.94 -5.34
N ALA A 162 0.20 19.28 -6.43
CA ALA A 162 1.14 18.58 -7.30
C ALA A 162 2.28 19.52 -7.75
N THR A 163 3.51 19.02 -7.78
CA THR A 163 4.67 19.75 -8.27
C THR A 163 5.11 19.16 -9.59
N VAL A 164 5.26 20.01 -10.61
CA VAL A 164 5.65 19.60 -11.96
C VAL A 164 6.93 20.35 -12.32
N LYS A 165 8.02 19.62 -12.58
CA LYS A 165 9.32 20.20 -12.90
C LYS A 165 9.79 19.72 -14.28
N PRO A 166 10.01 20.62 -15.24
CA PRO A 166 10.62 20.27 -16.51
C PRO A 166 12.14 20.10 -16.34
N GLU A 167 12.73 19.10 -17.00
CA GLU A 167 14.16 18.80 -17.01
C GLU A 167 14.61 18.53 -18.46
N SER A 168 15.58 19.30 -18.94
CA SER A 168 16.20 19.08 -20.27
C SER A 168 17.50 18.30 -20.13
N VAL A 169 17.65 17.23 -20.92
CA VAL A 169 18.82 16.35 -20.93
C VAL A 169 19.41 16.30 -22.34
N PHE A 170 20.71 16.54 -22.44
CA PHE A 170 21.47 16.45 -23.68
C PHE A 170 22.44 15.27 -23.61
N GLU A 171 22.31 14.35 -24.56
CA GLU A 171 23.17 13.16 -24.68
C GLU A 171 23.81 13.13 -26.08
N CYS A 172 25.12 12.94 -26.14
CA CYS A 172 25.85 12.70 -27.38
C CYS A 172 26.26 11.22 -27.42
N ASN A 173 26.02 10.54 -28.53
CA ASN A 173 26.43 9.14 -28.70
C ASN A 173 27.66 8.98 -29.59
N GLU A 174 28.26 7.79 -29.57
CA GLU A 174 29.49 7.47 -30.32
C GLU A 174 29.33 7.51 -31.85
N MET A 175 28.11 7.63 -32.37
CA MET A 175 27.83 7.72 -33.81
C MET A 175 27.57 9.17 -34.28
N ASP A 176 28.13 10.16 -33.57
CA ASP A 176 27.94 11.60 -33.83
C ASP A 176 26.49 12.07 -33.78
N LYS A 177 25.58 11.34 -33.12
CA LYS A 177 24.19 11.77 -32.94
C LYS A 177 24.04 12.50 -31.63
N THR A 178 23.37 13.65 -31.69
CA THR A 178 22.98 14.42 -30.50
C THR A 178 21.51 14.22 -30.22
N VAL A 179 21.19 13.76 -29.02
CA VAL A 179 19.82 13.58 -28.52
C VAL A 179 19.53 14.65 -27.47
N HIS A 180 18.45 15.39 -27.68
CA HIS A 180 17.91 16.32 -26.69
C HIS A 180 16.54 15.82 -26.23
N ARG A 181 16.42 15.50 -24.94
CA ARG A 181 15.19 15.06 -24.28
C ARG A 181 14.66 16.15 -23.36
N LEU A 182 13.37 16.42 -23.47
CA LEU A 182 12.62 17.20 -22.49
C LEU A 182 11.78 16.24 -21.65
N ASN A 183 12.18 16.08 -20.40
CA ASN A 183 11.50 15.30 -19.39
C ASN A 183 10.68 16.21 -18.46
N MET A 184 9.73 15.61 -17.76
CA MET A 184 8.92 16.26 -16.75
C MET A 184 8.77 15.34 -15.56
N LYS A 185 9.25 15.79 -14.39
CA LYS A 185 9.07 15.11 -13.11
C LYS A 185 7.84 15.65 -12.42
N VAL A 186 6.86 14.78 -12.23
CA VAL A 186 5.63 15.05 -11.48
C VAL A 186 5.77 14.43 -10.10
N ASN A 187 5.57 15.22 -9.06
CA ASN A 187 5.61 14.78 -7.67
C ASN A 187 4.31 15.18 -6.97
N ILE A 188 3.67 14.20 -6.33
CA ILE A 188 2.43 14.38 -5.59
C ILE A 188 2.56 13.66 -4.26
N ARG A 189 2.25 14.35 -3.17
CA ARG A 189 2.08 13.74 -1.86
C ARG A 189 0.60 13.52 -1.60
N ILE A 190 0.27 12.32 -1.17
CA ILE A 190 -1.10 11.92 -0.83
C ILE A 190 -1.16 11.38 0.59
N LYS A 191 -2.33 11.55 1.19
CA LYS A 191 -2.72 10.99 2.46
C LYS A 191 -3.85 10.01 2.23
N ILE A 192 -3.59 8.76 2.58
CA ILE A 192 -4.53 7.65 2.48
C ILE A 192 -5.15 7.47 3.85
N LEU A 193 -6.45 7.69 3.95
CA LEU A 193 -7.23 7.55 5.17
C LEU A 193 -7.86 6.15 5.18
N PHE A 194 -7.39 5.34 6.12
CA PHE A 194 -8.02 4.07 6.50
C PHE A 194 -9.03 4.34 7.63
N PRO A 195 -9.93 3.40 7.93
CA PRO A 195 -10.94 3.59 8.99
C PRO A 195 -10.38 3.93 10.37
N LEU A 196 -9.15 3.49 10.68
CA LEU A 196 -8.54 3.62 12.01
C LEU A 196 -7.30 4.52 12.03
N LEU A 197 -6.59 4.67 10.92
CA LEU A 197 -5.32 5.38 10.81
C LEU A 197 -5.20 6.03 9.44
N TYR A 198 -4.12 6.78 9.24
CA TYR A 198 -3.75 7.30 7.93
C TYR A 198 -2.32 6.93 7.60
N LYS A 199 -2.00 6.97 6.31
CA LYS A 199 -0.65 6.86 5.78
C LYS A 199 -0.40 7.97 4.78
N GLU A 200 0.81 8.50 4.76
CA GLU A 200 1.23 9.44 3.73
C GLU A 200 2.19 8.75 2.77
N GLU A 201 1.99 8.98 1.48
CA GLU A 201 2.83 8.43 0.41
C GLU A 201 3.16 9.51 -0.62
N GLU A 202 4.37 9.42 -1.17
CA GLU A 202 4.87 10.33 -2.19
C GLU A 202 5.00 9.58 -3.51
N ILE A 203 4.34 10.09 -4.54
CA ILE A 203 4.30 9.50 -5.87
C ILE A 203 5.11 10.40 -6.79
N THR A 204 6.19 9.86 -7.35
CA THR A 204 7.03 10.54 -8.33
C THR A 204 6.92 9.82 -9.68
N ARG A 205 6.68 10.57 -10.75
CA ARG A 205 6.58 10.08 -12.12
C ARG A 205 7.47 10.91 -13.03
N ASP A 206 8.31 10.24 -13.79
CA ASP A 206 9.14 10.84 -14.83
C ASP A 206 8.50 10.57 -16.19
N ILE A 207 8.23 11.64 -16.94
CA ILE A 207 7.51 11.59 -18.21
C ILE A 207 8.36 12.26 -19.29
N LEU A 208 8.57 11.57 -20.41
CA LEU A 208 9.18 12.16 -21.60
C LEU A 208 8.12 12.95 -22.38
N ILE A 209 8.38 14.24 -22.60
CA ILE A 209 7.45 15.15 -23.29
C ILE A 209 7.81 15.27 -24.77
N SER A 210 9.09 15.48 -25.06
CA SER A 210 9.59 15.68 -26.42
C SER A 210 11.04 15.22 -26.52
N GLU A 211 11.41 14.67 -27.66
CA GLU A 211 12.76 14.25 -27.99
C GLU A 211 13.10 14.69 -29.41
N ILE A 212 14.30 15.25 -29.59
CA ILE A 212 14.88 15.50 -30.90
C ILE A 212 16.19 14.74 -31.02
N ILE A 213 16.35 14.02 -32.13
CA ILE A 213 17.57 13.33 -32.52
C ILE A 213 18.14 14.06 -33.74
N VAL A 214 19.37 14.53 -33.60
CA VAL A 214 20.17 15.08 -34.70
C VAL A 214 21.15 14.01 -35.14
N VAL A 215 21.13 13.70 -36.45
CA VAL A 215 22.02 12.74 -37.13
C VAL A 215 22.84 13.48 -38.16
#